data_AF-A0A1I0QX32-F1
#
_entry.id   AF-A0A1I0QX32-F1
#
_cell.length_a   1.000
_cell.length_b   1.000
_cell.length_c   1.000
_cell.angle_alpha   90.00
_cell.angle_beta   90.00
_cell.angle_gamma   90.00
#
_symmetry.space_group_name_H-M   'P 1'
#
loop_
_entity.id
_entity.type
_entity.pdbx_description
1 polymer ?
#
loop_
_entity_poly.entity_id
_entity_poly.type
_entity_poly.pdbx_seq_one_letter_code
_entity_poly.pdbx_strand_id
1 'polypeptide(L)'
;MKKLALFLLLVVLAGLVKGQTIRSNNYGTIAKISSDGTIKNGSYVTIGYIRDGKVQNSAHVTIGYVGSDGKVQDAGHSTVGYVKEDGKVVSSSYTTLGYIRKDGKVVNASYTTLGYAGSVPKEWAALIFFFFHFE
;
A
#
# COMPACT_ATOMS: atom_id res chain seq x y z
N MET A 1 42.33 8.49 9.84
CA MET A 1 41.60 8.63 8.55
C MET A 1 40.64 7.48 8.25
N LYS A 2 40.98 6.20 8.51
CA LYS A 2 40.10 5.04 8.22
C LYS A 2 38.78 5.01 9.00
N LYS A 3 38.75 5.48 10.26
CA LYS A 3 37.53 5.55 11.10
C LYS A 3 36.55 6.64 10.65
N LEU A 4 37.04 7.72 10.04
CA LEU A 4 36.21 8.83 9.55
C LEU A 4 35.49 8.46 8.23
N ALA A 5 36.18 7.71 7.36
CA ALA A 5 35.59 7.16 6.14
C ALA A 5 34.51 6.10 6.43
N LEU A 6 34.70 5.27 7.47
CA LEU A 6 33.71 4.28 7.90
C LEU A 6 32.45 4.95 8.48
N PHE A 7 32.61 6.07 9.19
CA PHE A 7 31.50 6.83 9.77
C PHE A 7 30.69 7.57 8.70
N LEU A 8 31.34 8.16 7.68
CA LEU A 8 30.65 8.75 6.54
C LEU A 8 29.86 7.70 5.72
N LEU A 9 30.41 6.49 5.56
CA LEU A 9 29.74 5.38 4.87
C LEU A 9 28.46 4.92 5.61
N LEU A 10 28.48 4.91 6.94
CA LEU A 10 27.33 4.57 7.80
C LEU A 10 26.23 5.65 7.79
N VAL A 11 26.60 6.93 7.71
CA VAL A 11 25.64 8.06 7.63
C VAL A 11 24.97 8.14 6.25
N VAL A 12 25.66 7.75 5.17
CA VAL A 12 25.08 7.64 3.82
C VAL A 12 24.12 6.45 3.70
N LEU A 13 24.35 5.35 4.42
CA LEU A 13 23.42 4.20 4.50
C LEU A 13 22.13 4.51 5.28
N ALA A 14 22.15 5.50 6.18
CA ALA A 14 20.97 5.89 6.97
C ALA A 14 19.96 6.77 6.20
N GLY A 15 20.30 7.22 4.99
CA GLY A 15 19.60 8.31 4.29
C GLY A 15 18.36 7.96 3.46
N LEU A 16 17.89 6.71 3.38
CA LEU A 16 16.90 6.32 2.35
C LEU A 16 15.72 5.47 2.82
N VAL A 17 15.25 5.60 4.07
CA VAL A 17 13.94 5.05 4.43
C VAL A 17 12.84 6.02 4.01
N LYS A 18 12.64 6.18 2.69
CA LYS A 18 11.49 6.92 2.17
C LYS A 18 10.23 6.08 2.41
N GLY A 19 9.54 6.34 3.50
CA GLY A 19 8.17 5.88 3.68
C GLY A 19 7.31 6.36 2.51
N GLN A 20 6.55 5.45 1.92
CA GLN A 20 5.67 5.72 0.79
C GLN A 20 4.35 6.26 1.34
N THR A 21 3.73 7.23 0.67
CA THR A 21 2.54 7.91 1.20
C THR A 21 1.38 7.76 0.24
N ILE A 22 0.25 7.30 0.76
CA ILE A 22 -1.06 7.35 0.10
C ILE A 22 -1.76 8.61 0.58
N ARG A 23 -2.22 9.43 -0.37
CA ARG A 23 -2.90 10.69 -0.10
C ARG A 23 -4.31 10.66 -0.65
N SER A 24 -5.22 11.40 -0.02
CA SER A 24 -6.56 11.66 -0.57
C SER A 24 -6.51 12.66 -1.72
N ASN A 25 -7.64 12.85 -2.40
CA ASN A 25 -7.80 13.86 -3.45
C ASN A 25 -7.49 15.31 -2.98
N ASN A 26 -7.73 15.61 -1.71
CA ASN A 26 -7.40 16.89 -1.06
C ASN A 26 -5.98 16.91 -0.49
N TYR A 27 -5.12 15.95 -0.88
CA TYR A 27 -3.73 15.82 -0.44
C TYR A 27 -3.52 15.54 1.05
N GLY A 28 -4.58 15.21 1.79
CA GLY A 28 -4.49 14.70 3.16
C GLY A 28 -3.80 13.32 3.19
N THR A 29 -3.12 12.98 4.27
CA THR A 29 -2.44 11.68 4.40
C THR A 29 -3.44 10.60 4.82
N ILE A 30 -3.65 9.62 3.96
CA ILE A 30 -4.48 8.44 4.24
C ILE A 30 -3.63 7.40 4.99
N ALA A 31 -2.50 7.02 4.38
CA ALA A 31 -1.60 6.03 4.94
C ALA A 31 -0.14 6.34 4.58
N LYS A 32 0.77 5.97 5.48
CA LYS A 32 2.21 5.94 5.26
C LYS A 32 2.67 4.50 5.43
N ILE A 33 3.32 3.96 4.40
CA ILE A 33 3.84 2.59 4.39
C ILE A 33 5.36 2.66 4.45
N SER A 34 5.92 2.05 5.49
CA SER A 34 7.36 1.95 5.68
C SER A 34 7.93 0.78 4.86
N SER A 35 9.24 0.78 4.61
CA SER A 35 9.89 -0.28 3.81
C SER A 35 9.80 -1.67 4.43
N ASP A 36 9.57 -1.75 5.73
CA ASP A 36 9.32 -2.99 6.49
C ASP A 36 7.85 -3.47 6.42
N GLY A 37 7.01 -2.78 5.63
CA GLY A 37 5.60 -3.06 5.48
C GLY A 37 4.70 -2.49 6.57
N THR A 38 5.22 -1.70 7.52
CA THR A 38 4.39 -1.07 8.57
C THR A 38 3.51 0.03 7.99
N ILE A 39 2.19 -0.06 8.22
CA ILE A 39 1.18 0.91 7.76
C ILE A 39 0.79 1.82 8.93
N LYS A 40 0.96 3.13 8.75
CA LYS A 40 0.50 4.16 9.68
C LYS A 40 -0.55 5.06 9.04
N ASN A 41 -1.51 5.56 9.81
CA ASN A 41 -2.46 6.57 9.33
C ASN A 41 -1.83 7.99 9.32
N GLY A 42 -2.62 9.00 8.95
CA GLY A 42 -2.21 10.41 8.97
C GLY A 42 -1.76 10.94 10.34
N SER A 43 -2.24 10.33 11.43
CA SER A 43 -1.85 10.65 12.82
C SER A 43 -0.66 9.82 13.31
N TYR A 44 0.05 9.12 12.43
CA TYR A 44 1.22 8.27 12.74
C TYR A 44 0.94 7.05 13.63
N VAL A 45 -0.33 6.71 13.83
CA VAL A 45 -0.73 5.49 14.55
C VAL A 45 -0.61 4.30 13.61
N THR A 46 0.03 3.22 14.07
CA THR A 46 0.12 1.96 13.32
C THR A 46 -1.26 1.31 13.24
N ILE A 47 -1.75 1.09 12.02
CA ILE A 47 -3.05 0.49 11.75
C ILE A 47 -2.94 -0.93 11.20
N GLY A 48 -1.77 -1.32 10.67
CA GLY A 48 -1.56 -2.66 10.14
C GLY A 48 -0.19 -2.87 9.53
N TYR A 49 -0.03 -4.01 8.87
CA TYR A 49 1.22 -4.46 8.26
C TYR A 49 0.96 -5.19 6.94
N ILE A 50 1.88 -5.05 5.99
CA ILE A 50 1.93 -5.86 4.75
C ILE A 50 3.23 -6.65 4.76
N ARG A 51 3.16 -7.98 4.81
CA ARG A 51 4.34 -8.86 4.86
C ARG A 51 4.07 -10.17 4.13
N ASP A 52 4.98 -10.56 3.24
CA ASP A 52 4.95 -11.86 2.54
C ASP A 52 3.59 -12.20 1.91
N GLY A 53 2.99 -11.23 1.23
CA GLY A 53 1.66 -11.38 0.60
C GLY A 53 0.49 -11.41 1.59
N LYS A 54 0.71 -11.17 2.88
CA LYS A 54 -0.34 -11.03 3.90
C LYS A 54 -0.58 -9.58 4.25
N VAL A 55 -1.82 -9.27 4.55
CA VAL A 55 -2.23 -8.03 5.21
C VAL A 55 -2.70 -8.36 6.63
N GLN A 56 -2.17 -7.63 7.60
CA GLN A 56 -2.46 -7.80 9.02
C GLN A 56 -2.97 -6.49 9.62
N ASN A 57 -3.84 -6.58 10.61
CA ASN A 57 -4.23 -5.44 11.42
C ASN A 57 -3.13 -5.04 12.45
N SER A 58 -3.36 -4.01 13.23
CA SER A 58 -2.42 -3.52 14.26
C SER A 58 -2.09 -4.55 15.35
N ALA A 59 -2.96 -5.54 15.56
CA ALA A 59 -2.75 -6.65 16.49
C ALA A 59 -2.08 -7.89 15.85
N HIS A 60 -1.52 -7.75 14.63
CA HIS A 60 -0.88 -8.82 13.86
C HIS A 60 -1.80 -9.98 13.45
N VAL A 61 -3.12 -9.81 13.54
CA VAL A 61 -4.07 -10.77 12.99
C VAL A 61 -4.13 -10.58 11.48
N THR A 62 -3.94 -11.67 10.73
CA THR A 62 -4.09 -11.67 9.27
C THR A 62 -5.54 -11.43 8.91
N ILE A 63 -5.80 -10.38 8.13
CA ILE A 63 -7.14 -10.02 7.65
C ILE A 63 -7.31 -10.27 6.14
N GLY A 64 -6.21 -10.57 5.44
CA GLY A 64 -6.26 -10.97 4.04
C GLY A 64 -4.92 -11.31 3.42
N TYR A 65 -4.97 -11.66 2.14
CA TYR A 65 -3.86 -12.14 1.33
C TYR A 65 -3.88 -11.50 -0.06
N VAL A 66 -2.72 -11.34 -0.67
CA VAL A 66 -2.54 -11.04 -2.10
C VAL A 66 -1.61 -12.06 -2.74
N GLY A 67 -2.08 -12.67 -3.82
CA GLY A 67 -1.29 -13.57 -4.65
C GLY A 67 -0.39 -12.80 -5.62
N SER A 68 0.66 -13.45 -6.11
CA SER A 68 1.54 -12.90 -7.16
C SER A 68 0.81 -12.65 -8.49
N ASP A 69 -0.34 -13.29 -8.69
CA ASP A 69 -1.25 -13.08 -9.82
C ASP A 69 -2.21 -11.90 -9.61
N GLY A 70 -2.07 -11.18 -8.49
CA GLY A 70 -2.90 -10.05 -8.11
C GLY A 70 -4.26 -10.44 -7.53
N LYS A 71 -4.52 -11.73 -7.26
CA LYS A 71 -5.73 -12.18 -6.57
C LYS A 71 -5.72 -11.70 -5.11
N VAL A 72 -6.80 -11.10 -4.65
CA VAL A 72 -6.96 -10.62 -3.27
C VAL A 72 -8.00 -11.48 -2.55
N GLN A 73 -7.64 -11.99 -1.38
CA GLN A 73 -8.49 -12.85 -0.56
C GLN A 73 -8.62 -12.33 0.86
N ASP A 74 -9.77 -12.57 1.49
CA ASP A 74 -9.95 -12.30 2.92
C ASP A 74 -9.24 -13.34 3.81
N ALA A 75 -9.34 -13.17 5.13
CA ALA A 75 -8.76 -14.11 6.11
C ALA A 75 -9.27 -15.56 5.97
N GLY A 76 -10.49 -15.73 5.44
CA GLY A 76 -11.11 -17.03 5.18
C GLY A 76 -10.77 -17.61 3.79
N HIS A 77 -9.84 -16.99 3.06
CA HIS A 77 -9.45 -17.34 1.70
C HIS A 77 -10.56 -17.18 0.64
N SER A 78 -11.65 -16.49 0.96
CA SER A 78 -12.63 -16.11 -0.06
C SER A 78 -12.07 -14.97 -0.91
N THR A 79 -12.33 -15.01 -2.21
CA THR A 79 -11.81 -13.96 -3.12
C THR A 79 -12.65 -12.71 -3.00
N VAL A 80 -12.01 -11.57 -2.73
CA VAL A 80 -12.68 -10.26 -2.62
C VAL A 80 -12.46 -9.40 -3.87
N GLY A 81 -11.38 -9.65 -4.62
CA GLY A 81 -11.10 -8.93 -5.85
C GLY A 81 -9.78 -9.30 -6.48
N TYR A 82 -9.41 -8.52 -7.49
CA TYR A 82 -8.16 -8.68 -8.22
C TYR A 82 -7.54 -7.32 -8.55
N VAL A 83 -6.22 -7.29 -8.59
CA VAL A 83 -5.39 -6.17 -9.03
C VAL A 83 -4.63 -6.63 -10.25
N LYS A 84 -4.90 -6.01 -11.40
CA LYS A 84 -4.23 -6.37 -12.66
C LYS A 84 -2.91 -5.60 -12.78
N GLU A 85 -1.96 -6.14 -13.53
CA GLU A 85 -0.64 -5.52 -13.75
C GLU A 85 -0.74 -4.10 -14.35
N ASP A 86 -1.74 -3.86 -15.19
CA ASP A 86 -2.04 -2.55 -15.75
C ASP A 86 -2.51 -1.52 -14.71
N GLY A 87 -2.87 -1.98 -13.50
CA GLY A 87 -3.37 -1.19 -12.39
C GLY A 87 -4.89 -1.18 -12.26
N LYS A 88 -5.63 -1.93 -13.09
CA LYS A 88 -7.07 -2.09 -12.96
C LYS A 88 -7.41 -2.91 -11.71
N VAL A 89 -8.31 -2.38 -10.88
CA VAL A 89 -8.82 -3.05 -9.68
C VAL A 89 -10.26 -3.48 -9.94
N VAL A 90 -10.55 -4.75 -9.72
CA VAL A 90 -11.87 -5.34 -9.93
C VAL A 90 -12.35 -6.11 -8.70
N SER A 91 -13.67 -6.24 -8.55
CA SER A 91 -14.29 -7.08 -7.53
C SER A 91 -14.12 -8.57 -7.86
N SER A 92 -14.53 -9.45 -6.93
CA SER A 92 -14.57 -10.90 -7.14
C SER A 92 -15.46 -11.32 -8.32
N SER A 93 -16.51 -10.54 -8.61
CA SER A 93 -17.38 -10.69 -9.77
C SER A 93 -16.87 -9.97 -11.04
N TYR A 94 -15.61 -9.54 -11.06
CA TYR A 94 -14.95 -8.84 -12.17
C TYR A 94 -15.55 -7.47 -12.54
N THR A 95 -16.37 -6.88 -11.67
CA THR A 95 -16.82 -5.50 -11.83
C THR A 95 -15.66 -4.55 -11.58
N THR A 96 -15.48 -3.54 -12.43
CA THR A 96 -14.42 -2.54 -12.25
C THR A 96 -14.73 -1.67 -11.03
N LEU A 97 -13.79 -1.60 -10.08
CA LEU A 97 -13.87 -0.74 -8.91
C LEU A 97 -13.09 0.57 -9.14
N GLY A 98 -11.96 0.48 -9.84
CA GLY A 98 -11.11 1.63 -10.12
C GLY A 98 -9.79 1.28 -10.77
N TYR A 99 -8.88 2.24 -10.77
CA TYR A 99 -7.58 2.13 -11.41
C TYR A 99 -6.49 2.82 -10.57
N ILE A 100 -5.33 2.17 -10.49
CA ILE A 100 -4.08 2.74 -9.98
C ILE A 100 -3.19 3.03 -11.19
N ARG A 101 -3.12 4.30 -11.58
CA ARG A 101 -2.38 4.73 -12.77
C ARG A 101 -0.87 4.70 -12.54
N LYS A 102 -0.10 4.63 -13.63
CA LYS A 102 1.38 4.63 -13.60
C LYS A 102 1.97 5.90 -12.97
N ASP A 103 1.27 7.02 -13.06
CA ASP A 103 1.63 8.29 -12.41
C ASP A 103 1.29 8.31 -10.90
N GLY A 104 0.74 7.22 -10.38
CA GLY A 104 0.33 7.10 -8.99
C GLY A 104 -1.09 7.56 -8.70
N LYS A 105 -1.82 8.11 -9.67
CA LYS A 105 -3.18 8.58 -9.43
C LYS A 105 -4.13 7.40 -9.24
N VAL A 106 -4.88 7.41 -8.13
CA VAL A 106 -5.91 6.42 -7.83
C VAL A 106 -7.27 7.02 -8.17
N VAL A 107 -8.03 6.34 -9.02
CA VAL A 107 -9.34 6.78 -9.48
C VAL A 107 -10.38 5.67 -9.32
N ASN A 108 -11.65 6.05 -9.14
CA ASN A 108 -12.76 5.09 -9.16
C ASN A 108 -13.10 4.65 -10.59
N ALA A 109 -14.10 3.77 -10.73
CA ALA A 109 -14.59 3.28 -12.02
C ALA A 109 -15.07 4.40 -12.97
N SER A 110 -15.55 5.52 -12.43
CA SER A 110 -15.96 6.72 -13.18
C SER A 110 -14.81 7.71 -13.45
N TYR A 111 -13.56 7.31 -13.19
CA TYR A 111 -12.34 8.13 -13.34
C TYR A 111 -12.25 9.36 -12.44
N THR A 112 -13.09 9.47 -11.42
CA THR A 112 -12.95 10.49 -10.37
C THR A 112 -11.72 10.18 -9.51
N THR A 113 -10.91 11.19 -9.22
CA THR A 113 -9.73 11.06 -8.36
C THR A 113 -10.14 10.76 -6.92
N LEU A 114 -9.68 9.63 -6.40
CA LEU A 114 -9.80 9.27 -4.98
C LEU A 114 -8.55 9.68 -4.19
N GLY A 115 -7.38 9.63 -4.85
CA GLY A 115 -6.12 9.89 -4.18
C GLY A 115 -4.89 9.64 -5.04
N TYR A 116 -3.75 9.54 -4.35
CA TYR A 116 -2.43 9.39 -4.96
C TYR A 116 -1.59 8.38 -4.18
N ALA A 117 -0.93 7.46 -4.89
CA ALA A 117 -0.10 6.37 -4.38
C ALA A 117 1.16 6.15 -5.24
N GLY A 118 1.75 7.22 -5.81
CA GLY A 118 2.80 7.12 -6.83
C GLY A 118 4.14 6.54 -6.39
N SER A 119 4.42 6.50 -5.09
CA SER A 119 5.59 5.83 -4.55
C SER A 119 5.29 4.44 -3.98
N VAL A 120 4.05 3.96 -4.11
CA VAL A 120 3.56 2.73 -3.51
C VAL A 120 3.39 1.62 -4.55
N PRO A 121 3.86 0.38 -4.31
CA PRO A 121 3.53 -0.76 -5.15
C PRO A 121 2.01 -0.87 -5.36
N LYS A 122 1.57 -1.21 -6.56
CA LYS A 122 0.13 -1.20 -6.90
C LYS A 122 -0.65 -2.20 -6.04
N GLU A 123 -0.04 -3.34 -5.76
CA GLU A 123 -0.57 -4.40 -4.92
C GLU A 123 -0.82 -3.87 -3.51
N TRP A 124 0.13 -3.09 -2.97
CA TRP A 124 0.03 -2.51 -1.64
C TRP A 124 -1.04 -1.42 -1.59
N ALA A 125 -1.11 -0.54 -2.59
CA ALA A 125 -2.16 0.47 -2.69
C ALA A 125 -3.55 -0.16 -2.77
N ALA A 126 -3.70 -1.27 -3.51
CA ALA A 126 -4.94 -2.00 -3.59
C ALA A 126 -5.29 -2.75 -2.30
N LEU A 127 -4.31 -3.37 -1.63
CA LEU A 127 -4.50 -3.97 -0.31
C LEU A 127 -5.04 -2.95 0.71
N ILE A 128 -4.48 -1.74 0.69
CA ILE A 128 -4.98 -0.63 1.50
C ILE A 128 -6.46 -0.35 1.18
N PHE A 129 -6.83 -0.30 -0.10
CA PHE A 129 -8.22 -0.11 -0.52
C PHE A 129 -9.17 -1.25 -0.08
N PHE A 130 -8.74 -2.51 -0.16
CA PHE A 130 -9.60 -3.66 0.18
C PHE A 130 -9.79 -3.88 1.68
N PHE A 131 -8.78 -3.55 2.51
CA PHE A 131 -8.78 -3.96 3.92
C PHE A 131 -8.78 -2.81 4.93
N PHE A 132 -8.40 -1.60 4.49
CA PHE A 132 -8.34 -0.45 5.36
C PHE A 132 -9.36 0.57 4.84
N HIS A 133 -10.54 0.56 5.45
CA HIS A 133 -11.53 1.61 5.21
C HIS A 133 -11.06 2.87 5.93
N PHE A 134 -10.89 3.95 5.17
CA PHE A 134 -10.59 5.27 5.72
C PHE A 134 -11.89 6.06 5.65
N GLU A 135 -12.40 6.45 6.82
CA GLU A 135 -13.48 7.44 6.95
C GLU A 135 -12.99 8.84 6.57
#